data_AF-A0A1G9U1E5-F1
#
_entry.id   AF-A0A1G9U1E5-F1
#
_cell.length_a   1.000
_cell.length_b   1.000
_cell.length_c   1.000
_cell.angle_alpha   90.00
_cell.angle_beta   90.00
_cell.angle_gamma   90.00
#
_symmetry.space_group_name_H-M   'P 1'
#
loop_
_entity.id
_entity.type
_entity.pdbx_description
1 polymer ?
#
loop_
_entity_poly.entity_id
_entity_poly.type
_entity_poly.pdbx_seq_one_letter_code
_entity_poly.pdbx_strand_id
1 'polypeptide(L)'
;MGGSVPDALAHEVSGNRWRMNGTAARPVRCAALTGLCGEESICSIYEARPSACRAFAMASERCAEARAAHGLGPVDPSWDAGGGLPLAA
;
A
#
# COMPACT_ATOMS: atom_id res chain seq x y z
N MET A 1 22.70 4.09 4.86
CA MET A 1 21.40 4.54 4.32
C MET A 1 21.52 4.57 2.80
N GLY A 2 20.60 3.94 2.08
CA GLY A 2 20.78 3.67 0.64
C GLY A 2 19.55 3.06 -0.04
N GLY A 3 18.35 3.35 0.48
CA GLY A 3 17.09 2.96 -0.14
C GLY A 3 16.46 4.11 -0.92
N SER A 4 15.40 3.84 -1.68
CA SER A 4 14.65 4.87 -2.40
C SER A 4 13.70 5.68 -1.50
N VAL A 5 13.50 5.26 -0.25
CA VAL A 5 12.55 5.88 0.68
C VAL A 5 13.20 7.05 1.41
N PRO A 6 12.55 8.23 1.51
CA PRO A 6 13.03 9.33 2.32
C PRO A 6 13.17 8.96 3.80
N ASP A 7 14.29 9.32 4.43
CA ASP A 7 14.63 8.93 5.81
C ASP A 7 13.54 9.31 6.82
N ALA A 8 12.86 10.45 6.63
CA ALA A 8 11.79 10.90 7.53
C ALA A 8 10.55 9.97 7.58
N LEU A 9 10.42 9.03 6.63
CA LEU A 9 9.25 8.16 6.49
C LEU A 9 9.49 6.73 6.98
N ALA A 10 10.70 6.37 7.40
CA ALA A 10 11.04 5.03 7.84
C ALA A 10 11.98 5.06 9.06
N HIS A 11 11.95 4.00 9.86
CA HIS A 11 12.88 3.80 10.97
C HIS A 11 13.45 2.39 10.98
N GLU A 12 14.64 2.27 11.54
CA GLU A 12 15.29 0.98 11.81
C GLU A 12 14.52 0.24 12.91
N VAL A 13 14.29 -1.05 12.69
CA VAL A 13 13.66 -1.96 13.66
C VAL A 13 14.72 -2.83 14.33
N SER A 14 15.69 -3.32 13.55
CA SER A 14 16.75 -4.21 14.03
C SER A 14 17.85 -4.35 12.98
N GLY A 15 19.00 -3.72 13.22
CA GLY A 15 20.17 -3.80 12.34
C GLY A 15 19.86 -3.30 10.92
N ASN A 16 19.83 -4.20 9.95
CA ASN A 16 19.53 -3.86 8.56
C ASN A 16 18.03 -3.95 8.22
N ARG A 17 17.15 -4.22 9.19
CA ARG A 17 15.70 -4.31 8.97
C ARG A 17 15.02 -3.00 9.30
N TRP A 18 14.33 -2.43 8.30
CA TRP A 18 13.66 -1.14 8.37
C TRP A 18 12.16 -1.30 8.12
N ARG A 19 11.37 -0.36 8.63
CA ARG A 19 9.93 -0.31 8.36
C ARG A 19 9.45 1.11 8.10
N MET A 20 8.34 1.23 7.37
CA MET A 20 7.64 2.50 7.20
C MET A 20 7.02 2.97 8.53
N ASN A 21 7.11 4.28 8.80
CA ASN A 21 6.42 4.92 9.91
C ASN A 21 4.90 4.70 9.81
N GLY A 22 4.22 4.54 10.95
CA GLY A 22 2.78 4.26 11.02
C GLY A 22 2.37 2.79 10.79
N THR A 23 3.33 1.89 10.58
CA THR A 23 3.03 0.45 10.38
C THR A 23 3.22 -0.42 11.62
N ALA A 24 3.69 0.15 12.73
CA ALA A 24 4.09 -0.61 13.92
C ALA A 24 2.95 -1.17 14.77
N ALA A 25 1.77 -0.55 14.69
CA ALA A 25 0.59 -0.95 15.44
C ALA A 25 -0.63 -1.02 14.53
N ARG A 26 -1.70 -1.66 15.02
CA ARG A 26 -3.00 -1.69 14.36
C ARG A 26 -3.89 -0.56 14.91
N PRO A 27 -4.71 0.10 14.07
CA PRO A 27 -4.82 -0.09 12.62
C PRO A 27 -3.57 0.41 11.88
N VAL A 28 -3.11 -0.37 10.90
CA VAL A 28 -1.90 -0.05 10.13
C VAL A 28 -2.22 1.09 9.16
N ARG A 29 -1.49 2.20 9.26
CA ARG A 29 -1.60 3.31 8.30
C ARG A 29 -0.22 3.92 8.03
N CYS A 30 0.34 3.61 6.86
CA CYS A 30 1.63 4.13 6.44
C CYS A 30 1.65 5.67 6.43
N ALA A 31 2.73 6.27 6.94
CA ALA A 31 2.91 7.72 6.95
C ALA A 31 2.91 8.34 5.54
N ALA A 32 3.27 7.57 4.50
CA ALA A 32 3.23 8.01 3.10
C ALA A 32 1.86 7.82 2.42
N LEU A 33 0.86 7.23 3.09
CA LEU A 33 -0.48 7.06 2.54
C LEU A 33 -1.25 8.37 2.67
N THR A 34 -1.61 8.95 1.54
CA THR A 34 -2.44 10.15 1.43
C THR A 34 -3.85 9.76 1.00
N GLY A 35 -4.86 10.46 1.51
CA GLY A 35 -6.26 10.16 1.25
C GLY A 35 -6.86 9.10 2.17
N LEU A 36 -8.00 8.56 1.73
CA LEU A 36 -8.89 7.67 2.47
C LEU A 36 -9.10 6.36 1.71
N CYS A 37 -8.84 5.23 2.38
CA CYS A 37 -9.09 3.90 1.81
C CYS A 37 -10.59 3.72 1.55
N GLY A 38 -10.96 3.34 0.32
CA GLY A 38 -12.35 3.19 -0.10
C GLY A 38 -12.91 4.37 -0.89
N GLU A 39 -12.20 5.50 -0.86
CA GLU A 39 -12.47 6.66 -1.71
C GLU A 39 -11.27 6.84 -2.65
N GLU A 40 -10.45 7.86 -2.41
CA GLU A 40 -9.18 8.10 -3.09
C GLU A 40 -8.03 7.94 -2.10
N SER A 41 -7.09 7.04 -2.40
CA SER A 41 -5.86 6.89 -1.62
C SER A 41 -4.67 6.66 -2.53
N ILE A 42 -3.59 7.40 -2.30
CA ILE A 42 -2.35 7.33 -3.08
C ILE A 42 -1.12 7.28 -2.18
N CYS A 43 -0.02 6.75 -2.69
CA CYS A 43 1.27 6.84 -2.03
C CYS A 43 1.96 8.14 -2.44
N SER A 44 2.26 9.03 -1.49
CA SER A 44 2.94 10.30 -1.77
C SER A 44 4.38 10.14 -2.26
N ILE A 45 4.97 8.96 -2.09
CA ILE A 45 6.32 8.61 -2.55
C ILE A 45 6.30 7.49 -3.59
N TYR A 46 5.30 7.46 -4.49
CA TYR A 46 5.06 6.33 -5.39
C TYR A 46 6.30 5.86 -6.16
N GLU A 47 7.12 6.79 -6.65
CA GLU A 47 8.38 6.52 -7.37
C GLU A 47 9.51 6.07 -6.44
N ALA A 48 9.45 6.45 -5.17
CA ALA A 48 10.42 6.18 -4.12
C ALA A 48 10.03 4.97 -3.24
N ARG A 49 8.95 4.26 -3.58
CA ARG A 49 8.44 3.11 -2.81
C ARG A 49 9.52 2.06 -2.49
N PRO A 50 9.54 1.50 -1.27
CA PRO A 50 10.45 0.42 -0.92
C PRO A 50 10.12 -0.84 -1.72
N SER A 51 11.08 -1.77 -1.81
CA SER A 51 10.91 -3.06 -2.50
C SER A 51 9.68 -3.83 -2.01
N ALA A 52 9.40 -3.81 -0.70
CA ALA A 52 8.21 -4.43 -0.12
C ALA A 52 6.90 -3.90 -0.72
N CYS A 53 6.78 -2.58 -0.95
CA CYS A 53 5.60 -2.00 -1.59
C CYS A 53 5.55 -2.27 -3.10
N ARG A 54 6.70 -2.45 -3.76
CA ARG A 54 6.76 -2.79 -5.20
C ARG A 54 6.44 -4.26 -5.47
N ALA A 55 6.77 -5.14 -4.53
CA ALA A 55 6.48 -6.58 -4.60
C ALA A 55 5.00 -6.91 -4.35
N PHE A 56 4.16 -5.92 -4.06
CA PHE A 56 2.74 -6.12 -3.81
C PHE A 56 2.00 -6.46 -5.11
N ALA A 57 1.34 -7.61 -5.14
CA ALA A 57 0.47 -8.02 -6.23
C ALA A 57 -0.92 -7.41 -6.08
N MET A 58 -1.36 -6.69 -7.11
CA MET A 58 -2.72 -6.16 -7.21
C MET A 58 -3.74 -7.30 -7.20
N ALA A 59 -4.92 -7.04 -6.63
CA ALA A 59 -6.02 -8.01 -6.51
C ALA A 59 -5.68 -9.34 -5.83
N SER A 60 -4.60 -9.39 -5.04
CA SER A 60 -4.28 -10.55 -4.21
C SER A 60 -5.24 -10.71 -3.03
N GLU A 61 -5.17 -11.83 -2.32
CA GLU A 61 -5.92 -12.03 -1.06
C GLU A 61 -5.70 -10.90 -0.04
N ARG A 62 -4.51 -10.29 -0.04
CA ARG A 62 -4.20 -9.13 0.82
C ARG A 62 -5.03 -7.90 0.45
N CYS A 63 -5.40 -7.72 -0.82
CA CYS A 63 -6.37 -6.69 -1.23
C CYS A 63 -7.76 -6.98 -0.65
N ALA A 64 -8.22 -8.23 -0.70
CA ALA A 64 -9.52 -8.62 -0.17
C ALA A 64 -9.59 -8.41 1.36
N GLU A 65 -8.54 -8.82 2.09
CA GLU A 65 -8.42 -8.57 3.54
C GLU A 65 -8.45 -7.07 3.87
N ALA A 66 -7.69 -6.25 3.14
CA ALA A 66 -7.67 -4.80 3.35
C ALA A 66 -9.04 -4.17 3.08
N ARG A 67 -9.72 -4.58 2.00
CA ARG A 67 -11.07 -4.11 1.67
C ARG A 67 -12.07 -4.45 2.78
N ALA A 68 -12.06 -5.69 3.25
CA ALA A 68 -12.93 -6.11 4.36
C ALA A 68 -12.66 -5.29 5.64
N ALA A 69 -11.39 -5.02 5.97
CA ALA A 69 -11.01 -4.19 7.12
C ALA A 69 -11.50 -2.72 7.00
N HIS A 70 -11.75 -2.25 5.79
CA HIS A 70 -12.30 -0.92 5.50
C HIS A 70 -13.81 -0.93 5.19
N GLY A 71 -14.51 -2.07 5.39
CA GLY A 71 -15.95 -2.17 5.13
C GLY A 71 -16.32 -2.17 3.64
N LEU A 72 -15.35 -2.41 2.76
CA LEU A 72 -15.54 -2.47 1.32
C LEU A 72 -15.92 -3.89 0.90
N GLY A 73 -16.71 -4.02 -0.18
CA GLY A 73 -17.02 -5.31 -0.78
C GLY A 73 -15.79 -6.05 -1.31
N PRO A 74 -15.90 -7.31 -1.75
CA PRO A 74 -14.79 -8.05 -2.34
C PRO A 74 -14.21 -7.33 -3.58
N VAL A 75 -13.00 -7.74 -3.99
CA VAL A 75 -12.47 -7.33 -5.30
C VAL A 75 -13.37 -7.94 -6.38
N ASP A 76 -13.74 -7.14 -7.37
CA ASP A 76 -14.52 -7.65 -8.51
C ASP A 76 -13.65 -8.61 -9.33
N PRO A 77 -14.07 -9.87 -9.56
CA PRO A 77 -13.30 -10.85 -10.33
C PRO A 77 -12.97 -10.40 -11.77
N SER A 78 -13.73 -9.44 -12.32
CA SER A 78 -13.45 -8.86 -13.64
C SER A 78 -12.13 -8.07 -13.70
N TRP A 79 -11.56 -7.69 -12.55
CA TRP A 79 -10.24 -7.08 -12.46
C TRP A 79 -9.09 -8.07 -12.73
N ASP A 80 -9.33 -9.37 -12.54
CA ASP A 80 -8.29 -10.42 -12.55
C ASP A 80 -7.91 -10.89 -13.98
N ALA A 81 -8.71 -10.49 -14.98
CA ALA A 81 -8.63 -11.01 -16.36
C ALA A 81 -7.94 -10.05 -17.35
N GLY A 82 -6.85 -9.39 -16.95
CA GLY A 82 -6.08 -8.53 -17.85
C GLY A 82 -6.84 -7.31 -18.39
N GLY A 83 -7.96 -6.95 -17.78
CA GLY A 83 -8.69 -5.73 -18.06
C GLY A 83 -7.99 -4.59 -17.35
N GLY A 84 -7.28 -3.76 -18.13
CA GLY A 84 -6.94 -2.41 -17.66
C GLY A 84 -8.18 -1.73 -17.09
N LEU A 85 -7.97 -0.73 -16.22
CA LEU A 85 -9.05 0.15 -15.79
C LEU A 85 -9.96 0.45 -17.00
N PRO A 86 -11.30 0.34 -16.90
CA PRO A 86 -12.06 1.37 -17.55
C PRO A 86 -11.52 2.67 -16.94
N LEU A 87 -10.68 3.40 -17.67
CA LEU A 87 -10.56 4.83 -17.44
C LEU A 87 -12.01 5.28 -17.37
N ALA A 88 -12.44 5.71 -16.18
CA ALA A 88 -13.79 6.14 -15.94
C ALA A 88 -14.24 7.00 -17.12
N ALA A 89 -15.38 6.61 -17.72
CA ALA A 89 -16.08 7.44 -18.69
C ALA A 89 -16.56 8.73 -18.02
#